data_AF-A0A9D5NBE0-F1
#
_entry.id   AF-A0A9D5NBE0-F1
#
_cell.length_a   1.000
_cell.length_b   1.000
_cell.length_c   1.000
_cell.angle_alpha   90.00
_cell.angle_beta   90.00
_cell.angle_gamma   90.00
#
_symmetry.space_group_name_H-M   'P 1'
#
loop_
_entity.id
_entity.type
_entity.pdbx_description
1 polymer ?
#
loop_
_entity_poly.entity_id
_entity_poly.type
_entity_poly.pdbx_seq_one_letter_code
_entity_poly.pdbx_strand_id
1 'polypeptide(L)'
;MDKQANSGYTMVSALIILISLSLFSMFSVNNFQDSYERYALRISMDLCKELILKVKYESFLTKEERDICFYEEYVSIGEEKWEYVKGIRSRDDVCFHYSKEGNVSKTGSVVLEGSKYSQKMSIQIGGGYYEIWDSEDS
;
A
#
# COMPACT_ATOMS: atom_id res chain seq x y z
N MET A 1 13.21 -15.67 -64.09
CA MET A 1 14.35 -15.02 -63.42
C MET A 1 13.82 -13.98 -62.47
N ASP A 2 13.57 -14.47 -61.25
CA ASP A 2 13.60 -13.84 -59.94
C ASP A 2 13.72 -12.32 -59.83
N LYS A 3 12.72 -11.71 -59.18
CA LYS A 3 12.97 -10.68 -58.17
C LYS A 3 12.09 -10.93 -56.95
N GLN A 4 12.47 -11.94 -56.17
CA GLN A 4 12.05 -12.17 -54.79
C GLN A 4 12.73 -11.14 -53.85
N ALA A 5 12.69 -9.86 -54.21
CA ALA A 5 13.46 -8.80 -53.53
C ALA A 5 12.68 -8.06 -52.42
N ASN A 6 11.45 -8.49 -52.11
CA ASN A 6 10.53 -7.73 -51.26
C ASN A 6 10.13 -8.42 -49.95
N SER A 7 10.48 -9.69 -49.74
CA SER A 7 10.08 -10.44 -48.52
C SER A 7 10.94 -10.11 -47.30
N GLY A 8 12.26 -9.91 -47.48
CA GLY A 8 13.18 -9.60 -46.38
C GLY A 8 12.95 -8.23 -45.75
N TYR A 9 12.70 -7.20 -46.57
CA TYR A 9 12.40 -5.84 -46.09
C TYR A 9 11.07 -5.78 -45.33
N THR A 10 10.07 -6.56 -45.79
CA THR A 10 8.76 -6.69 -45.14
C THR A 10 8.83 -7.48 -43.83
N MET A 11 9.72 -8.47 -43.72
CA MET A 11 9.94 -9.23 -42.49
C MET A 11 10.69 -8.41 -41.43
N VAL A 12 11.71 -7.66 -41.83
CA VAL A 12 12.47 -6.76 -40.94
C VAL A 12 11.58 -5.62 -40.42
N SER A 13 10.76 -5.02 -41.28
CA SER A 13 9.83 -3.96 -40.86
C SER A 13 8.73 -4.50 -39.91
N ALA A 14 8.20 -5.70 -40.18
CA ALA A 14 7.27 -6.36 -39.26
C ALA A 14 7.89 -6.66 -37.88
N LEU A 15 9.16 -7.10 -37.85
CA LEU A 15 9.92 -7.29 -36.62
C LEU A 15 10.11 -5.99 -35.83
N ILE A 16 10.44 -4.88 -36.50
CA ILE A 16 10.59 -3.57 -35.87
C ILE A 16 9.25 -3.11 -35.25
N ILE A 17 8.13 -3.32 -35.96
CA ILE A 17 6.79 -2.97 -35.45
C ILE A 17 6.43 -3.83 -34.23
N LEU A 18 6.71 -5.14 -34.27
CA LEU A 18 6.47 -6.04 -33.14
C LEU A 18 7.30 -5.67 -31.91
N ILE A 19 8.59 -5.37 -32.10
CA ILE A 19 9.46 -4.90 -31.02
C ILE A 19 8.91 -3.59 -30.45
N SER A 20 8.53 -2.64 -31.30
CA SER A 20 7.95 -1.37 -30.87
C SER A 20 6.68 -1.57 -30.06
N LEU A 21 5.73 -2.38 -30.55
CA LEU A 21 4.49 -2.73 -29.85
C LEU A 21 4.74 -3.43 -28.50
N SER A 22 5.73 -4.32 -28.44
CA SER A 22 6.11 -5.00 -27.21
C SER A 22 6.72 -4.05 -26.17
N LEU A 23 7.53 -3.09 -26.60
CA LEU A 23 8.10 -2.08 -25.71
C LEU A 23 7.01 -1.12 -25.21
N PHE A 24 6.08 -0.70 -26.08
CA PHE A 24 4.95 0.14 -25.69
C PHE A 24 4.00 -0.58 -24.73
N SER A 25 3.71 -1.87 -24.94
CA SER A 25 2.86 -2.64 -24.03
C SER A 25 3.52 -2.83 -22.66
N MET A 26 4.82 -3.15 -22.62
CA MET A 26 5.59 -3.22 -21.37
C MET A 26 5.58 -1.88 -20.63
N PHE A 27 5.79 -0.77 -21.34
CA PHE A 27 5.75 0.57 -20.74
C PHE A 27 4.37 0.89 -20.15
N SER A 28 3.29 0.58 -20.87
CA SER A 28 1.93 0.79 -20.39
C SER A 28 1.57 -0.08 -19.18
N VAL A 29 2.00 -1.34 -19.17
CA VAL A 29 1.77 -2.27 -18.04
C VAL A 29 2.53 -1.80 -16.80
N ASN A 30 3.80 -1.39 -16.97
CA ASN A 30 4.60 -0.87 -15.87
C ASN A 30 3.98 0.39 -15.26
N ASN A 31 3.55 1.35 -16.09
CA ASN A 31 2.89 2.57 -15.58
C ASN A 31 1.55 2.29 -14.89
N PHE A 32 0.78 1.32 -15.40
CA PHE A 32 -0.46 0.91 -14.77
C PHE A 32 -0.22 0.26 -13.41
N GLN A 33 0.74 -0.65 -13.33
CA GLN A 33 1.10 -1.33 -12.08
C GLN A 33 1.65 -0.35 -11.04
N ASP A 34 2.45 0.62 -11.49
CA ASP A 34 2.97 1.70 -10.66
C ASP A 34 1.86 2.58 -10.07
N SER A 35 0.88 2.95 -10.91
CA SER A 35 -0.29 3.72 -10.50
C SER A 35 -1.20 2.93 -9.56
N TYR A 36 -1.39 1.62 -9.82
CA TYR A 36 -2.17 0.74 -8.98
C TYR A 36 -1.55 0.59 -7.59
N GLU A 37 -0.23 0.40 -7.50
CA GLU A 37 0.46 0.19 -6.22
C GLU A 37 0.35 1.43 -5.32
N ARG A 38 0.58 2.63 -5.86
CA ARG A 38 0.40 3.88 -5.10
C ARG A 38 -1.05 4.04 -4.60
N TYR A 39 -2.02 3.66 -5.43
CA TYR A 39 -3.44 3.69 -5.03
C TYR A 39 -3.78 2.65 -3.96
N ALA A 40 -3.27 1.43 -4.09
CA ALA A 40 -3.45 0.35 -3.13
C ALA A 40 -2.83 0.69 -1.76
N LEU A 41 -1.63 1.28 -1.76
CA LEU A 41 -0.99 1.82 -0.54
C LEU A 41 -1.86 2.87 0.11
N ARG A 42 -2.31 3.87 -0.66
CA ARG A 42 -3.15 4.95 -0.14
C ARG A 42 -4.43 4.42 0.48
N ILE A 43 -5.16 3.51 -0.18
CA ILE A 43 -6.37 2.90 0.38
C ILE A 43 -6.05 2.15 1.66
N SER A 44 -5.00 1.32 1.66
CA SER A 44 -4.64 0.51 2.84
C SER A 44 -4.26 1.40 4.02
N MET A 45 -3.58 2.52 3.73
CA MET A 45 -3.21 3.50 4.74
C MET A 45 -4.41 4.30 5.26
N ASP A 46 -5.35 4.68 4.39
CA ASP A 46 -6.59 5.35 4.80
C ASP A 46 -7.47 4.40 5.63
N LEU A 47 -7.55 3.11 5.28
CA LEU A 47 -8.19 2.07 6.11
C LEU A 47 -7.55 2.01 7.50
N CYS A 48 -6.22 1.98 7.60
CA CYS A 48 -5.51 1.96 8.88
C CYS A 48 -5.89 3.17 9.75
N LYS A 49 -6.00 4.36 9.16
CA LYS A 49 -6.42 5.57 9.89
C LYS A 49 -7.83 5.47 10.42
N GLU A 50 -8.76 5.01 9.58
CA GLU A 50 -10.17 4.87 9.98
C GLU A 50 -10.32 3.86 11.11
N LEU A 51 -9.60 2.74 11.05
CA LEU A 51 -9.56 1.75 12.11
C LEU A 51 -8.98 2.32 13.40
N ILE A 52 -7.88 3.06 13.33
CA ILE A 52 -7.30 3.74 14.50
C ILE A 52 -8.31 4.70 15.14
N LEU A 53 -9.00 5.51 14.34
CA LEU A 53 -10.01 6.43 14.82
C LEU A 53 -11.22 5.71 15.42
N LYS A 54 -11.66 4.60 14.81
CA LYS A 54 -12.71 3.72 15.34
C LYS A 54 -12.33 3.21 16.73
N VAL A 55 -11.15 2.59 16.88
CA VAL A 55 -10.71 2.03 18.17
C VAL A 55 -10.59 3.09 19.24
N LYS A 56 -10.02 4.26 18.91
CA LYS A 56 -9.93 5.39 19.82
C LYS A 56 -11.30 5.85 20.31
N TYR A 57 -12.27 5.95 19.40
CA TYR A 57 -13.62 6.39 19.74
C TYR A 57 -14.36 5.34 20.57
N GLU A 58 -14.24 4.07 20.21
CA GLU A 58 -14.81 2.95 20.96
C GLU A 58 -14.23 2.87 22.37
N SER A 59 -12.91 3.00 22.56
CA SER A 59 -12.28 2.99 23.88
C SER A 59 -12.80 4.15 24.76
N PHE A 60 -12.95 5.34 24.16
CA PHE A 60 -13.47 6.52 24.85
C PHE A 60 -14.95 6.38 25.23
N LEU A 61 -15.78 5.81 24.35
CA LEU A 61 -17.21 5.62 24.61
C LEU A 61 -17.47 4.52 25.64
N THR A 62 -16.83 3.37 25.47
CA THR A 62 -17.02 2.19 26.33
C THR A 62 -16.32 2.32 27.67
N LYS A 63 -15.35 3.25 27.79
CA LYS A 63 -14.45 3.36 28.96
C LYS A 63 -13.69 2.06 29.22
N GLU A 64 -13.34 1.36 28.14
CA GLU A 64 -12.53 0.16 28.13
C GLU A 64 -11.24 0.39 27.37
N GLU A 65 -10.20 -0.35 27.73
CA GLU A 65 -8.99 -0.39 26.92
C GLU A 65 -9.26 -1.24 25.67
N ARG A 66 -8.75 -0.76 24.53
CA ARG A 66 -8.95 -1.44 23.25
C ARG A 66 -7.63 -1.54 22.51
N ASP A 67 -7.30 -2.75 22.09
CA ASP A 67 -6.08 -3.07 21.38
C ASP A 67 -6.29 -2.97 19.87
N ILE A 68 -5.24 -2.51 19.18
CA ILE A 68 -5.12 -2.60 17.73
C ILE A 68 -3.72 -3.13 17.40
N CYS A 69 -3.69 -4.12 16.51
CA CYS A 69 -2.47 -4.75 16.04
C CYS A 69 -2.40 -4.72 14.53
N PHE A 70 -1.29 -4.23 14.00
CA PHE A 70 -0.94 -4.27 12.58
C PHE A 70 0.01 -5.46 12.41
N TYR A 71 -0.40 -6.44 11.63
CA TYR A 71 0.41 -7.60 11.26
C TYR A 71 0.82 -7.48 9.79
N GLU A 72 1.71 -8.36 9.31
CA GLU A 72 2.17 -8.34 7.92
C GLU A 72 1.02 -8.22 6.89
N GLU A 73 -0.06 -8.98 7.03
CA GLU A 73 -1.13 -9.03 6.01
C GLU A 73 -2.46 -8.38 6.43
N TYR A 74 -2.63 -8.06 7.71
CA TYR A 74 -3.92 -7.59 8.23
C TYR A 74 -3.79 -6.74 9.49
N VAL A 75 -4.84 -5.96 9.76
CA VAL A 75 -5.07 -5.28 11.04
C VAL A 75 -6.06 -6.08 11.87
N SER A 76 -5.82 -6.18 13.18
CA SER A 76 -6.68 -6.87 14.14
C SER A 76 -7.15 -5.92 15.23
N ILE A 77 -8.43 -5.97 15.55
CA ILE A 77 -9.06 -5.26 16.68
C ILE A 77 -9.94 -6.27 17.41
N GLY A 78 -9.48 -6.77 18.55
CA GLY A 78 -10.11 -7.92 19.20
C GLY A 78 -10.14 -9.13 18.26
N GLU A 79 -11.33 -9.68 18.01
CA GLU A 79 -11.54 -10.82 17.11
C GLU A 79 -11.73 -10.41 15.63
N GLU A 80 -11.95 -9.13 15.35
CA GLU A 80 -12.15 -8.62 13.99
C GLU A 80 -10.80 -8.45 13.27
N LYS A 81 -10.77 -8.82 11.97
CA LYS A 81 -9.60 -8.71 11.09
C LYS A 81 -9.94 -7.97 9.80
N TRP A 82 -9.02 -7.11 9.35
CA TRP A 82 -9.11 -6.37 8.09
C TRP A 82 -7.83 -6.55 7.29
N GLU A 83 -7.96 -7.15 6.11
CA GLU A 83 -6.83 -7.36 5.21
C GLU A 83 -6.47 -6.08 4.46
N TYR A 84 -5.19 -5.93 4.15
CA TYR A 84 -4.73 -4.87 3.25
C TYR A 84 -5.14 -5.15 1.80
N VAL A 85 -5.05 -4.13 0.94
CA VAL A 85 -5.20 -4.34 -0.50
C VAL A 85 -4.09 -5.29 -0.97
N LYS A 86 -4.45 -6.24 -1.85
CA LYS A 86 -3.52 -7.25 -2.35
C LYS A 86 -2.20 -6.64 -2.85
N GLY A 87 -1.09 -7.20 -2.37
CA GLY A 87 0.26 -6.75 -2.71
C GLY A 87 0.80 -5.66 -1.78
N ILE A 88 0.02 -5.22 -0.79
CA ILE A 88 0.46 -4.36 0.30
C ILE A 88 0.61 -5.20 1.56
N ARG A 89 1.67 -4.92 2.32
CA ARG A 89 1.93 -5.54 3.61
C ARG A 89 2.46 -4.55 4.63
N SER A 90 2.29 -4.84 5.90
CA SER A 90 3.02 -4.13 6.95
C SER A 90 4.44 -4.66 7.06
N ARG A 91 5.41 -3.77 7.23
CA ARG A 91 6.82 -4.15 7.39
C ARG A 91 7.09 -4.84 8.73
N ASP A 92 6.45 -4.37 9.79
CA ASP A 92 6.68 -4.80 11.15
C ASP A 92 5.36 -5.04 11.86
N ASP A 93 5.31 -6.06 12.71
CA ASP A 93 4.17 -6.29 13.58
C ASP A 93 4.14 -5.23 14.70
N VAL A 94 3.11 -4.38 14.69
CA VAL A 94 2.98 -3.27 15.63
C VAL A 94 1.64 -3.36 16.35
N CYS A 95 1.68 -3.61 17.66
CA CYS A 95 0.50 -3.59 18.53
C CYS A 95 0.57 -2.42 19.51
N PHE A 96 -0.56 -1.74 19.72
CA PHE A 96 -0.74 -0.76 20.78
C PHE A 96 -2.20 -0.72 21.23
N HIS A 97 -2.44 -0.13 22.40
CA HIS A 97 -3.78 0.03 22.94
C HIS A 97 -4.14 1.49 23.15
N TYR A 98 -5.44 1.77 23.08
CA TYR A 98 -6.05 3.02 23.50
C TYR A 98 -6.62 2.87 24.91
N SER A 99 -6.33 3.85 25.77
CA SER A 99 -6.89 3.90 27.11
C SER A 99 -8.37 4.30 27.10
N LYS A 100 -9.00 4.20 28.28
CA LYS A 100 -10.39 4.63 28.55
C LYS A 100 -10.65 6.12 28.26
N GLU A 101 -9.59 6.90 28.16
CA GLU A 101 -9.61 8.34 27.85
C GLU A 101 -9.37 8.62 26.37
N GLY A 102 -9.14 7.58 25.55
CA GLY A 102 -8.81 7.71 24.13
C GLY A 102 -7.35 8.12 23.87
N ASN A 103 -6.47 7.95 24.86
CA ASN A 103 -5.04 8.19 24.73
C ASN A 103 -4.31 6.94 24.25
N VAL A 104 -3.33 7.09 23.36
CA VAL A 104 -2.53 5.96 22.91
C VAL A 104 -1.44 5.60 23.93
N SER A 105 -1.24 4.31 24.14
CA SER A 105 -0.29 3.75 25.12
C SER A 105 1.18 3.99 24.83
N LYS A 106 1.54 4.12 23.55
CA LYS A 106 2.92 4.37 23.12
C LYS A 106 2.98 5.09 21.79
N THR A 107 4.06 5.83 21.57
CA THR A 107 4.42 6.29 20.24
C THR A 107 4.85 5.10 19.39
N GLY A 108 4.66 5.22 18.09
CA GLY A 108 5.10 4.20 17.14
C GLY A 108 4.96 4.68 15.71
N SER A 109 5.19 3.76 14.79
CA SER A 109 4.86 4.00 13.39
C SER A 109 4.47 2.70 12.74
N VAL A 110 3.50 2.76 11.85
CA VAL A 110 3.12 1.66 10.96
C VAL A 110 3.67 2.01 9.58
N VAL A 111 4.45 1.10 9.00
CA VAL A 111 4.93 1.21 7.63
C VAL A 111 4.20 0.19 6.80
N LEU A 112 3.50 0.64 5.76
CA LEU A 112 2.95 -0.23 4.73
C LEU A 112 3.85 -0.14 3.50
N GLU A 113 4.16 -1.29 2.91
CA GLU A 113 5.02 -1.40 1.74
C GLU A 113 4.37 -2.25 0.65
N GLY A 114 4.57 -1.81 -0.59
CA GLY A 114 4.34 -2.60 -1.79
C GLY A 114 5.67 -3.09 -2.36
N SER A 115 5.70 -3.30 -3.68
CA SER A 115 6.90 -3.77 -4.38
C SER A 115 7.94 -2.68 -4.64
N LYS A 116 7.51 -1.42 -4.74
CA LYS A 116 8.35 -0.24 -5.05
C LYS A 116 8.13 0.92 -4.08
N TYR A 117 6.93 1.05 -3.53
CA TYR A 117 6.55 2.20 -2.73
C TYR A 117 6.29 1.82 -1.28
N SER A 118 6.53 2.76 -0.38
CA SER A 118 6.18 2.62 1.02
C SER A 118 5.53 3.89 1.56
N GLN A 119 4.62 3.71 2.51
CA GLN A 119 4.01 4.82 3.25
C GLN A 119 4.15 4.56 4.73
N LYS A 120 4.47 5.61 5.47
CA LYS A 120 4.63 5.55 6.93
C LYS A 120 3.59 6.40 7.62
N MET A 121 2.86 5.81 8.54
CA MET A 121 2.02 6.51 9.50
C MET A 121 2.73 6.58 10.85
N SER A 122 2.98 7.77 11.36
CA SER A 122 3.52 7.96 12.71
C SER A 122 2.40 8.16 13.72
N ILE A 123 2.49 7.48 14.85
CA ILE A 123 1.52 7.51 15.95
C ILE A 123 2.18 8.25 17.12
N GLN A 124 1.62 9.39 17.52
CA GLN A 124 2.16 10.23 18.59
C GLN A 124 1.34 10.09 19.89
N ILE A 125 2.03 10.12 21.04
CA ILE A 125 1.42 10.11 22.38
C ILE A 125 0.63 11.40 22.58
N GLY A 126 -0.59 11.29 23.08
CA GLY A 126 -1.54 12.39 23.23
C GLY A 126 -2.85 12.09 22.52
N GLY A 127 -3.56 13.12 22.05
CA GLY A 127 -4.88 13.04 21.40
C GLY A 127 -4.95 12.24 20.09
N GLY A 128 -3.98 11.37 19.79
CA GLY A 128 -4.00 10.44 18.65
C GLY A 128 -3.81 11.12 17.30
N TYR A 129 -2.98 12.17 17.24
CA TYR A 129 -2.59 12.77 15.96
C TYR A 129 -1.65 11.81 15.23
N TYR A 130 -1.90 11.62 13.94
CA TYR A 130 -1.04 10.83 13.06
C TYR A 130 -0.61 11.67 11.85
N GLU A 131 0.64 11.49 11.43
CA GLU A 131 1.18 12.09 10.21
C GLU A 131 1.52 10.98 9.23
N ILE A 132 1.03 11.11 7.99
CA ILE A 132 1.49 10.30 6.88
C ILE A 132 2.71 10.96 6.27
N TRP A 133 3.74 10.16 6.04
CA TRP A 133 4.87 10.50 5.21
C TRP A 133 4.91 9.52 4.02
N ASP A 134 4.99 10.07 2.82
CA ASP A 134 5.32 9.31 1.63
C ASP A 134 6.84 9.16 1.57
N SER A 135 7.34 7.92 1.54
CA SER A 135 8.74 7.63 1.28
C SER A 135 8.86 7.00 -0.10
N GLU A 136 9.38 7.76 -1.05
CA GLU A 136 9.98 7.19 -2.25
C GLU A 136 11.37 6.70 -1.86
N ASP A 137 11.48 5.42 -1.49
CA ASP A 137 12.79 4.79 -1.34
C ASP A 137 13.46 4.82 -2.73
N SER A 138 14.52 5.64 -2.82
CA SER A 138 15.29 5.92 -4.04
C SER A 138 16.29 4.82 -4.35
#